data_AF-A0A972NB24-F1
#
_entry.id   AF-A0A972NB24-F1
#
_cell.length_a   1.000
_cell.length_b   1.000
_cell.length_c   1.000
_cell.angle_alpha   90.00
_cell.angle_beta   90.00
_cell.angle_gamma   90.00
#
_symmetry.space_group_name_H-M   'P 1'
#
loop_
_entity.id
_entity.type
_entity.pdbx_description
1 polymer ?
#
loop_
_entity_poly.entity_id
_entity_poly.type
_entity_poly.pdbx_seq_one_letter_code
_entity_poly.pdbx_strand_id
1 'polypeptide(L)'
;MINMAAFFGAFLGFVITVVVLSYVFFRDWAVFRWAMHIFIGVTAGYAGAVAVRSVLWPMLLQPLIFDHTLLLLVPLLLVLLLLTKASQGNISRLGNVSVAFLVGVGAAAAVGGAVKGTIFPQVAATTDAFNLHLMAEQGVGFGEFMVTGIFMLVGTVTTLAYFHFGAKPRPHRAPARARWISWLARVGEWFIAVTFGVLFAGVYLAAATALAASVNTLWQFVLLLLPH
;
A
#
# COMPACT_ATOMS: atom_id res chain seq x y z
N MET A 1 17.34 31.11 17.16
CA MET A 1 16.29 30.82 18.17
C MET A 1 15.32 29.83 17.56
N ILE A 2 15.10 28.66 18.18
CA ILE A 2 14.11 27.69 17.70
C ILE A 2 12.72 28.30 17.91
N ASN A 3 11.88 28.29 16.87
CA ASN A 3 10.47 28.68 17.00
C ASN A 3 9.80 27.77 18.05
N MET A 4 9.02 28.35 18.97
CA MET A 4 8.23 27.62 19.97
C MET A 4 7.51 26.40 19.38
N ALA A 5 6.90 26.53 18.19
CA ALA A 5 6.23 25.43 17.50
C ALA A 5 7.17 24.30 17.09
N ALA A 6 8.38 24.63 16.63
CA ALA A 6 9.40 23.64 16.27
C ALA A 6 9.93 22.91 17.50
N PHE A 7 10.07 23.60 18.63
CA PHE A 7 10.44 22.98 19.90
C PHE A 7 9.35 22.00 20.38
N PHE A 8 8.08 22.42 20.39
CA PHE A 8 6.96 21.55 20.75
C PHE A 8 6.85 20.34 19.82
N GLY A 9 7.02 20.53 18.51
CA GLY A 9 7.01 19.43 17.54
C GLY A 9 8.15 18.43 17.79
N ALA A 10 9.36 18.93 18.05
CA ALA A 10 10.52 18.10 18.37
C ALA A 10 10.33 17.34 19.70
N PHE A 11 9.82 18.00 20.74
CA PHE A 11 9.52 17.38 22.03
C PHE A 11 8.43 16.30 21.90
N LEU A 12 7.34 16.58 21.19
CA LEU A 12 6.27 15.61 20.98
C LEU A 12 6.77 14.41 20.16
N GLY A 13 7.54 14.66 19.09
CA GLY A 13 8.18 13.62 18.30
C GLY A 13 9.15 12.78 19.12
N PHE A 14 9.94 13.41 20.00
CA PHE A 14 10.83 12.74 20.95
C PHE A 14 10.06 11.79 21.87
N VAL A 15 9.02 12.29 22.54
CA VAL A 15 8.21 11.51 23.47
C VAL A 15 7.55 10.32 22.75
N ILE A 16 6.92 10.54 21.60
CA ILE A 16 6.26 9.48 20.83
C ILE A 16 7.27 8.43 20.37
N THR A 17 8.45 8.84 19.88
CA THR A 17 9.49 7.91 19.42
C THR A 17 10.00 7.04 20.55
N VAL A 18 10.29 7.62 21.72
CA VAL A 18 10.71 6.87 22.92
C VAL A 18 9.62 5.90 23.36
N VAL A 19 8.36 6.33 23.36
CA VAL A 19 7.22 5.48 23.70
C VAL A 19 7.09 4.30 22.74
N VAL A 20 7.24 4.52 21.43
CA VAL A 20 7.16 3.44 20.44
C VAL A 20 8.35 2.48 20.57
N LEU A 21 9.57 3.00 20.74
CA LEU A 21 10.78 2.18 20.93
C LEU A 21 10.75 1.38 22.24
N SER A 22 9.99 1.80 23.25
CA SER A 22 9.84 1.05 24.51
C SER A 22 9.36 -0.39 24.31
N TYR A 23 8.62 -0.65 23.22
CA TYR A 23 8.16 -1.99 22.86
C TYR A 23 9.33 -2.98 22.65
N VAL A 24 10.42 -2.52 22.03
CA VAL A 24 11.59 -3.36 21.74
C VAL A 24 12.30 -3.80 23.02
N PHE A 25 12.34 -2.94 24.02
CA PHE A 25 13.10 -3.17 25.26
C PHE A 25 12.28 -3.82 26.36
N PHE A 26 11.00 -3.48 26.49
CA PHE A 26 10.20 -3.82 27.67
C PHE A 26 9.11 -4.88 27.42
N ARG A 27 8.95 -5.36 26.18
CA ARG A 27 8.10 -6.47 25.69
C ARG A 27 6.59 -6.42 26.03
N ASP A 28 6.18 -5.84 27.15
CA ASP A 28 4.78 -5.66 27.59
C ASP A 28 4.61 -4.39 28.44
N TRP A 29 4.52 -3.21 27.81
CA TRP A 29 4.30 -1.96 28.53
C TRP A 29 3.00 -1.24 28.07
N ALA A 30 2.17 -0.82 29.04
CA ALA A 30 0.88 -0.18 28.83
C ALA A 30 0.94 1.12 27.99
N VAL A 31 1.97 1.95 28.12
CA VAL A 31 2.16 3.21 27.35
C VAL A 31 2.36 3.00 25.85
N PHE A 32 2.93 1.87 25.39
CA PHE A 32 2.93 1.58 23.95
C PHE A 32 1.49 1.45 23.44
N ARG A 33 0.62 0.75 24.19
CA ARG A 33 -0.80 0.67 23.86
C ARG A 33 -1.46 2.05 23.88
N TRP A 34 -1.19 2.90 24.87
CA TRP A 34 -1.73 4.26 24.90
C TRP A 34 -1.36 5.06 23.65
N ALA A 35 -0.10 5.04 23.23
CA ALA A 35 0.33 5.70 22.00
C ALA A 35 -0.40 5.15 20.77
N MET A 36 -0.56 3.83 20.67
CA MET A 36 -1.32 3.22 19.58
C MET A 36 -2.80 3.64 19.58
N HIS A 37 -3.47 3.72 20.74
CA HIS A 37 -4.86 4.16 20.82
C HIS A 37 -5.01 5.63 20.41
N ILE A 38 -4.11 6.50 20.87
CA ILE A 38 -4.07 7.91 20.46
C ILE A 38 -3.83 8.01 18.96
N PHE A 39 -2.85 7.27 18.43
CA PHE A 39 -2.51 7.26 17.01
C PHE A 39 -3.69 6.80 16.15
N ILE A 40 -4.34 5.70 16.52
CA ILE A 40 -5.53 5.18 15.83
C ILE A 40 -6.67 6.20 15.90
N GLY A 41 -6.91 6.80 17.07
CA GLY A 41 -7.95 7.81 17.27
C GLY A 41 -7.72 9.07 16.43
N VAL A 42 -6.51 9.62 16.43
CA VAL A 42 -6.13 10.79 15.62
C VAL A 42 -6.22 10.47 14.13
N THR A 43 -5.74 9.29 13.72
CA THR A 43 -5.80 8.86 12.31
C THR A 43 -7.25 8.70 11.85
N ALA A 44 -8.09 8.05 12.65
CA ALA A 44 -9.51 7.88 12.35
C ALA A 44 -10.25 9.24 12.34
N GLY A 45 -9.94 10.14 13.27
CA GLY A 45 -10.50 11.49 13.32
C GLY A 45 -10.12 12.34 12.10
N TYR A 46 -8.84 12.32 11.72
CA TYR A 46 -8.36 13.00 10.52
C TYR A 46 -9.00 12.43 9.25
N ALA A 47 -9.00 11.10 9.10
CA ALA A 47 -9.65 10.44 7.96
C ALA A 47 -11.14 10.77 7.89
N GLY A 48 -11.84 10.81 9.03
CA GLY A 48 -13.24 11.24 9.11
C GLY A 48 -13.44 12.69 8.68
N ALA A 49 -12.60 13.61 9.16
CA ALA A 49 -12.66 15.02 8.78
C ALA A 49 -12.41 15.21 7.27
N VAL A 50 -11.44 14.49 6.70
CA VAL A 50 -11.18 14.48 5.26
C VAL A 50 -12.37 13.89 4.50
N ALA A 51 -12.95 12.78 4.96
CA ALA A 51 -14.13 12.21 4.32
C ALA A 51 -15.31 13.19 4.33
N VAL A 52 -15.55 13.90 5.42
CA VAL A 52 -16.58 14.94 5.49
C VAL A 52 -16.29 16.07 4.50
N ARG A 53 -15.07 16.62 4.53
CA ARG A 53 -14.73 17.83 3.77
C ARG A 53 -14.54 17.58 2.28
N SER A 54 -13.94 16.45 1.92
CA SER A 54 -13.52 16.12 0.56
C SER A 54 -14.52 15.22 -0.17
N VAL A 55 -15.39 14.51 0.55
CA VAL A 55 -16.35 13.57 -0.06
C VAL A 55 -17.78 13.95 0.28
N LEU A 56 -18.17 13.87 1.55
CA LEU A 56 -19.58 14.04 1.92
C LEU A 56 -20.10 15.45 1.63
N TRP A 57 -19.32 16.49 1.90
CA TRP A 57 -19.74 17.86 1.59
C TRP A 57 -19.87 18.09 0.07
N PRO A 58 -18.80 18.01 -0.73
CA PRO A 58 -18.87 18.37 -2.15
C PRO A 58 -19.61 17.36 -3.02
N MET A 59 -19.57 16.06 -2.70
CA MET A 59 -20.12 15.01 -3.58
C MET A 59 -21.52 14.55 -3.17
N LEU A 60 -21.96 14.79 -1.92
CA LEU A 60 -23.25 14.33 -1.41
C LEU A 60 -24.14 15.50 -0.97
N LEU A 61 -23.70 16.30 0.00
CA LEU A 61 -24.54 17.32 0.63
C LEU A 61 -24.74 18.54 -0.26
N GLN A 62 -23.67 19.07 -0.86
CA GLN A 62 -23.74 20.25 -1.71
C GLN A 62 -24.67 20.03 -2.93
N PRO A 63 -24.54 18.96 -3.75
CA PRO A 63 -25.41 18.78 -4.91
C PRO A 63 -26.84 18.38 -4.53
N LEU A 64 -27.05 17.80 -3.35
CA LEU A 64 -28.38 17.48 -2.84
C LEU A 64 -29.13 18.75 -2.40
N ILE A 65 -28.44 19.67 -1.73
CA ILE A 65 -29.03 20.92 -1.21
C ILE A 65 -29.22 21.95 -2.33
N PHE A 66 -28.20 22.17 -3.15
CA PHE A 66 -28.19 23.26 -4.14
C PHE A 66 -28.68 22.85 -5.52
N ASP A 67 -28.36 21.62 -5.96
CA ASP A 67 -28.71 21.14 -7.31
C ASP A 67 -29.90 20.15 -7.30
N HIS A 68 -30.50 19.91 -6.13
CA HIS A 68 -31.66 19.03 -5.91
C HIS A 68 -31.54 17.65 -6.58
N THR A 69 -30.33 17.10 -6.63
CA THR A 69 -30.07 15.83 -7.32
C THR A 69 -30.61 14.66 -6.49
N LEU A 70 -31.87 14.26 -6.75
CA LEU A 70 -32.58 13.24 -5.98
C LEU A 70 -31.92 11.86 -6.00
N LEU A 71 -31.10 11.54 -7.01
CA LEU A 71 -30.34 10.28 -7.08
C LEU A 71 -29.39 10.09 -5.88
N LEU A 72 -28.94 11.19 -5.27
CA LEU A 72 -28.06 11.19 -4.10
C LEU A 72 -28.78 10.81 -2.80
N LEU A 73 -30.11 10.65 -2.81
CA LEU A 73 -30.85 10.12 -1.67
C LEU A 73 -30.46 8.67 -1.35
N VAL A 74 -30.11 7.88 -2.37
CA VAL A 74 -29.66 6.49 -2.17
C VAL A 74 -28.35 6.43 -1.36
N PRO A 75 -27.25 7.11 -1.75
CA PRO A 75 -26.05 7.13 -0.93
C PRO A 75 -26.26 7.81 0.43
N LEU A 76 -27.13 8.83 0.54
CA LEU A 76 -27.49 9.40 1.84
C LEU A 76 -28.15 8.36 2.76
N LEU A 77 -29.11 7.59 2.24
CA LEU A 77 -29.75 6.50 2.96
C LEU A 77 -28.72 5.45 3.39
N LEU A 78 -27.79 5.08 2.51
CA LEU A 78 -26.72 4.14 2.85
C LEU A 78 -25.79 4.67 3.96
N VAL A 79 -25.48 5.97 3.97
CA VAL A 79 -24.72 6.60 5.06
C VAL A 79 -25.49 6.53 6.37
N LEU A 80 -26.79 6.88 6.36
CA LEU A 80 -27.64 6.79 7.55
C LEU A 80 -27.77 5.35 8.07
N LEU A 81 -27.98 4.39 7.17
CA LEU A 81 -28.00 2.96 7.51
C LEU A 81 -26.65 2.51 8.06
N LEU A 82 -25.52 3.02 7.58
CA LEU A 82 -24.21 2.68 8.11
C LEU A 82 -24.04 3.15 9.57
N LEU A 83 -24.57 4.33 9.92
CA LEU A 83 -24.52 4.85 11.29
C LEU A 83 -25.25 3.94 12.29
N THR A 84 -26.27 3.20 11.84
CA THR A 84 -26.97 2.22 12.70
C THR A 84 -26.05 1.11 13.22
N LYS A 85 -24.95 0.81 12.51
CA LYS A 85 -23.94 -0.18 12.90
C LYS A 85 -23.23 0.19 14.20
N ALA A 86 -23.18 1.48 14.55
CA ALA A 86 -22.58 1.97 15.79
C ALA A 86 -23.44 1.66 17.04
N SER A 87 -24.74 1.37 16.86
CA SER A 87 -25.65 1.03 17.96
C SER A 87 -25.57 -0.46 18.32
N GLN A 88 -25.49 -0.77 19.62
CA GLN A 88 -25.55 -2.14 20.12
C GLN A 88 -27.02 -2.61 20.17
N GLY A 89 -27.46 -3.43 19.21
CA GLY A 89 -28.82 -3.98 19.20
C GLY A 89 -29.29 -4.51 17.84
N ASN A 90 -30.58 -4.84 17.74
CA ASN A 90 -31.21 -5.36 16.50
C ASN A 90 -31.17 -4.38 15.33
N ILE A 91 -31.09 -3.06 15.61
CA ILE A 91 -30.99 -1.99 14.61
C ILE A 91 -29.67 -2.06 13.83
N SER A 92 -28.60 -2.66 14.40
CA SER A 92 -27.32 -2.86 13.73
C SER A 92 -27.40 -3.72 12.45
N ARG A 93 -28.45 -4.55 12.33
CA ARG A 93 -28.66 -5.41 11.15
C ARG A 93 -28.99 -4.60 9.90
N LEU A 94 -29.64 -3.45 10.04
CA LEU A 94 -29.98 -2.57 8.91
C LEU A 94 -28.71 -2.02 8.24
N GLY A 95 -27.66 -1.75 9.01
CA GLY A 95 -26.36 -1.34 8.50
C GLY A 95 -25.62 -2.41 7.70
N ASN A 96 -26.04 -3.68 7.71
CA ASN A 96 -25.40 -4.73 6.92
C ASN A 96 -25.51 -4.47 5.41
N VAL A 97 -26.59 -3.83 4.95
CA VAL A 97 -26.74 -3.48 3.53
C VAL A 97 -25.66 -2.49 3.12
N SER A 98 -25.44 -1.43 3.90
CA SER A 98 -24.38 -0.46 3.65
C SER A 98 -22.99 -1.08 3.73
N VAL A 99 -22.75 -1.96 4.70
CA VAL A 99 -21.46 -2.67 4.82
C VAL A 99 -21.24 -3.60 3.63
N ALA A 100 -22.26 -4.36 3.19
CA ALA A 100 -22.15 -5.22 2.02
C ALA A 100 -21.85 -4.41 0.75
N PHE A 101 -22.50 -3.25 0.58
CA PHE A 101 -22.20 -2.34 -0.52
C PHE A 101 -20.76 -1.81 -0.45
N LEU A 102 -20.30 -1.35 0.72
CA LEU A 102 -18.92 -0.87 0.92
C LEU A 102 -17.89 -1.97 0.62
N VAL A 103 -18.13 -3.20 1.08
CA VAL A 103 -17.25 -4.34 0.80
C VAL A 103 -17.24 -4.67 -0.69
N GLY A 104 -18.40 -4.67 -1.35
CA GLY A 104 -18.50 -4.91 -2.80
C GLY A 104 -17.76 -3.85 -3.62
N VAL A 105 -17.99 -2.57 -3.33
CA VAL A 105 -17.29 -1.45 -3.97
C VAL A 105 -15.79 -1.48 -3.65
N GLY A 106 -15.42 -1.76 -2.41
CA GLY A 106 -14.03 -1.89 -1.99
C GLY A 106 -13.30 -3.03 -2.70
N ALA A 107 -13.94 -4.19 -2.84
CA ALA A 107 -13.41 -5.32 -3.60
C ALA A 107 -13.28 -4.97 -5.10
N ALA A 108 -14.29 -4.35 -5.70
CA ALA A 108 -14.24 -3.91 -7.09
C ALA A 108 -13.13 -2.86 -7.32
N ALA A 109 -12.96 -1.91 -6.38
CA ALA A 109 -11.90 -0.91 -6.42
C ALA A 109 -10.51 -1.53 -6.22
N ALA A 110 -10.37 -2.51 -5.33
CA ALA A 110 -9.11 -3.23 -5.13
C ALA A 110 -8.72 -4.03 -6.38
N VAL A 111 -9.66 -4.78 -6.98
CA VAL A 111 -9.42 -5.53 -8.22
C VAL A 111 -9.14 -4.58 -9.38
N GLY A 112 -9.98 -3.56 -9.58
CA GLY A 112 -9.80 -2.57 -10.64
C GLY A 112 -8.51 -1.76 -10.48
N GLY A 113 -8.17 -1.39 -9.25
CA GLY A 113 -6.93 -0.71 -8.89
C GLY A 113 -5.71 -1.58 -9.11
N ALA A 114 -5.76 -2.87 -8.76
CA ALA A 114 -4.69 -3.81 -9.07
C ALA A 114 -4.52 -3.96 -10.59
N VAL A 115 -5.59 -4.21 -11.34
CA VAL A 115 -5.51 -4.38 -12.81
C VAL A 115 -4.96 -3.12 -13.50
N LYS A 116 -5.50 -1.95 -13.18
CA LYS A 116 -5.08 -0.68 -13.79
C LYS A 116 -3.72 -0.20 -13.29
N GLY A 117 -3.40 -0.47 -12.02
CA GLY A 117 -2.16 -0.03 -11.38
C GLY A 117 -0.97 -0.96 -11.65
N THR A 118 -1.22 -2.24 -11.97
CA THR A 118 -0.15 -3.21 -12.20
C THR A 118 -0.22 -3.82 -13.59
N ILE A 119 -1.27 -4.59 -13.92
CA ILE A 119 -1.32 -5.41 -15.13
C ILE A 119 -1.20 -4.54 -16.40
N PHE A 120 -1.99 -3.47 -16.52
CA PHE A 120 -1.93 -2.62 -17.71
C PHE A 120 -0.57 -1.93 -17.89
N PRO A 121 -0.01 -1.22 -16.89
CA PRO A 121 1.34 -0.68 -16.98
C PRO A 121 2.40 -1.75 -17.28
N GLN A 122 2.28 -2.94 -16.68
CA GLN A 122 3.25 -4.03 -16.89
C GLN A 122 3.21 -4.56 -18.32
N VAL A 123 2.01 -4.72 -18.91
CA VAL A 123 1.85 -5.11 -20.32
C VAL A 123 2.36 -4.01 -21.26
N ALA A 124 2.03 -2.74 -20.97
CA ALA A 124 2.52 -1.60 -21.74
C ALA A 124 4.06 -1.54 -21.72
N ALA A 125 4.68 -1.58 -20.55
CA ALA A 125 6.14 -1.56 -20.40
C ALA A 125 6.83 -2.71 -21.13
N THR A 126 6.24 -3.92 -21.11
CA THR A 126 6.77 -5.07 -21.84
C THR A 126 6.67 -4.89 -23.36
N THR A 127 5.66 -4.14 -23.84
CA THR A 127 5.48 -3.83 -25.26
C THR A 127 6.41 -2.70 -25.70
N ASP A 128 6.56 -1.68 -24.88
CA ASP A 128 7.45 -0.53 -25.10
C ASP A 128 8.92 -0.95 -25.20
N ALA A 129 9.30 -2.04 -24.53
CA ALA A 129 10.60 -2.70 -24.63
C ALA A 129 11.01 -3.09 -26.07
N PHE A 130 10.05 -3.14 -27.00
CA PHE A 130 10.26 -3.50 -28.41
C PHE A 130 9.80 -2.39 -29.37
N ASN A 131 9.46 -1.21 -28.85
CA ASN A 131 9.02 -0.09 -29.65
C ASN A 131 10.20 0.74 -30.20
N LEU A 132 10.49 0.57 -31.49
CA LEU A 132 11.60 1.25 -32.18
C LEU A 132 11.44 2.78 -32.24
N HIS A 133 10.22 3.30 -32.10
CA HIS A 133 9.98 4.74 -32.05
C HIS A 133 10.48 5.33 -30.72
N LEU A 134 10.16 4.67 -29.60
CA LEU A 134 10.65 5.06 -28.27
C LEU A 134 12.18 4.95 -28.16
N MET A 135 12.78 3.95 -28.82
CA MET A 135 14.23 3.84 -28.93
C MET A 135 14.85 5.10 -29.57
N ALA A 136 14.27 5.59 -30.67
CA ALA A 136 14.75 6.78 -31.37
C ALA A 136 14.60 8.06 -30.52
N GLU A 137 13.52 8.16 -29.74
CA GLU A 137 13.31 9.29 -28.82
C GLU A 137 14.26 9.29 -27.62
N GLN A 138 14.60 8.11 -27.10
CA GLN A 138 15.49 7.96 -25.94
C GLN A 138 16.99 8.08 -26.31
N GLY A 139 17.33 8.13 -27.60
CA GLY A 139 18.71 8.23 -28.08
C GLY A 139 19.57 7.00 -27.74
N VAL A 140 18.94 5.85 -27.47
CA VAL A 140 19.61 4.60 -27.08
C VAL A 140 20.05 3.84 -28.32
N GLY A 141 21.26 3.27 -28.29
CA GLY A 141 21.77 2.45 -29.40
C GLY A 141 20.96 1.17 -29.58
N PHE A 142 20.76 0.74 -30.83
CA PHE A 142 19.96 -0.45 -31.16
C PHE A 142 20.38 -1.71 -30.37
N GLY A 143 21.69 -1.89 -30.17
CA GLY A 143 22.21 -3.03 -29.39
C GLY A 143 21.77 -3.01 -27.92
N GLU A 144 21.84 -1.87 -27.25
CA GLU A 144 21.42 -1.70 -25.85
C GLU A 144 19.90 -1.89 -25.69
N PHE A 145 19.12 -1.35 -26.65
CA PHE A 145 17.68 -1.50 -26.68
C PHE A 145 17.27 -2.98 -26.85
N MET A 146 17.91 -3.70 -27.78
CA MET A 146 17.65 -5.13 -27.98
C MET A 146 18.04 -5.99 -26.77
N VAL A 147 19.17 -5.72 -26.12
CA VAL A 147 19.58 -6.43 -24.91
C VAL A 147 18.55 -6.22 -23.80
N THR A 148 18.09 -4.99 -23.60
CA THR A 148 17.07 -4.65 -22.60
C THR A 148 15.74 -5.34 -22.89
N GLY A 149 15.28 -5.30 -24.15
CA GLY A 149 14.05 -5.97 -24.57
C GLY A 149 14.12 -7.49 -24.39
N ILE A 150 15.20 -8.13 -24.81
CA ILE A 150 15.43 -9.57 -24.63
C ILE A 150 15.45 -9.91 -23.14
N PHE A 151 16.16 -9.14 -22.32
CA PHE A 151 16.21 -9.38 -20.88
C PHE A 151 14.82 -9.27 -20.23
N MET A 152 14.04 -8.25 -20.56
CA MET A 152 12.67 -8.10 -20.08
C MET A 152 11.75 -9.24 -20.53
N LEU A 153 11.84 -9.65 -21.80
CA LEU A 153 11.04 -10.76 -22.33
C LEU A 153 11.40 -12.08 -21.66
N VAL A 154 12.69 -12.41 -21.58
CA VAL A 154 13.17 -13.64 -20.93
C VAL A 154 12.74 -13.64 -19.47
N GLY A 155 13.02 -12.58 -18.72
CA GLY A 155 12.64 -12.47 -17.30
C GLY A 155 11.14 -12.63 -17.10
N THR A 156 10.31 -12.00 -17.94
CA THR A 156 8.85 -12.09 -17.87
C THR A 156 8.37 -13.51 -18.16
N VAL A 157 8.80 -14.11 -19.28
CA VAL A 157 8.38 -15.46 -19.70
C VAL A 157 8.82 -16.51 -18.68
N THR A 158 10.05 -16.46 -18.19
CA THR A 158 10.54 -17.44 -17.21
C THR A 158 9.83 -17.29 -15.86
N THR A 159 9.55 -16.06 -15.43
CA THR A 159 8.78 -15.78 -14.21
C THR A 159 7.33 -16.29 -14.33
N LEU A 160 6.67 -16.06 -15.46
CA LEU A 160 5.34 -16.62 -15.72
C LEU A 160 5.36 -18.16 -15.74
N ALA A 161 6.39 -18.76 -16.34
CA ALA A 161 6.55 -20.22 -16.36
C ALA A 161 6.75 -20.82 -14.95
N TYR A 162 7.39 -20.09 -14.03
CA TYR A 162 7.50 -20.48 -12.63
C TYR A 162 6.13 -20.60 -11.96
N PHE A 163 5.31 -19.55 -12.07
CA PHE A 163 3.95 -19.48 -11.51
C PHE A 163 2.90 -20.27 -12.29
N HIS A 164 3.23 -20.83 -13.45
CA HIS A 164 2.29 -21.61 -14.23
C HIS A 164 1.91 -22.92 -13.51
N PHE A 165 0.72 -22.95 -12.92
CA PHE A 165 0.11 -24.11 -12.27
C PHE A 165 -0.48 -25.12 -13.30
N GLY A 166 0.27 -25.45 -14.35
CA GLY A 166 -0.16 -26.38 -15.41
C GLY A 166 -0.02 -27.87 -15.07
N ALA A 167 0.22 -28.21 -13.80
CA ALA A 167 0.44 -29.58 -13.38
C ALA A 167 -0.91 -30.33 -13.34
N LYS A 168 -1.28 -31.01 -14.43
CA LYS A 168 -2.49 -31.83 -14.49
C LYS A 168 -2.42 -32.94 -13.42
N PRO A 169 -3.38 -32.99 -12.47
CA PRO A 169 -3.46 -34.12 -11.54
C PRO A 169 -3.73 -35.40 -12.35
N ARG A 170 -2.86 -36.40 -12.23
CA ARG A 170 -3.13 -37.75 -12.72
C ARG A 170 -3.34 -38.67 -11.51
N PRO A 171 -4.35 -39.54 -11.50
CA PRO A 171 -4.47 -40.57 -10.47
C PRO A 171 -3.17 -41.39 -10.41
N HIS A 172 -2.62 -41.59 -9.21
CA HIS A 172 -1.44 -42.43 -8.96
C HIS A 172 -0.07 -41.98 -9.52
N ARG A 173 0.11 -40.72 -9.96
CA ARG A 173 1.45 -40.18 -10.30
C ARG A 173 1.63 -38.75 -9.81
N ALA A 174 2.85 -38.41 -9.40
CA ALA A 174 3.24 -37.04 -9.10
C ALA A 174 2.90 -36.14 -10.30
N PRO A 175 2.31 -34.94 -10.09
CA PRO A 175 1.98 -34.01 -11.16
C PRO A 175 3.23 -33.64 -11.97
N ALA A 176 3.33 -34.13 -13.21
CA ALA A 176 4.50 -33.89 -14.05
C ALA A 176 4.25 -32.69 -14.98
N ARG A 177 4.99 -31.59 -14.76
CA ARG A 177 5.08 -30.49 -15.74
C ARG A 177 5.85 -30.97 -16.98
N ALA A 178 5.57 -30.39 -18.15
CA ALA A 178 6.40 -30.64 -19.32
C ALA A 178 7.86 -30.27 -19.03
N ARG A 179 8.82 -31.09 -19.48
CA ARG A 179 10.25 -30.96 -19.12
C ARG A 179 10.84 -29.60 -19.51
N TRP A 180 10.37 -28.97 -20.58
CA TRP A 180 10.83 -27.63 -20.98
C TRP A 180 10.28 -26.53 -20.06
N ILE A 181 9.04 -26.66 -19.57
CA ILE A 181 8.43 -25.72 -18.61
C ILE A 181 9.16 -25.76 -17.27
N SER A 182 9.59 -26.94 -16.81
CA SER A 182 10.33 -27.06 -15.55
C SER A 182 11.73 -26.43 -15.63
N TRP A 183 12.40 -26.45 -16.79
CA TRP A 183 13.65 -25.72 -16.99
C TRP A 183 13.45 -24.21 -16.99
N LEU A 184 12.48 -23.69 -17.74
CA LEU A 184 12.14 -22.26 -17.75
C LEU A 184 11.72 -21.76 -16.36
N ALA A 185 10.94 -22.56 -15.62
CA ALA A 185 10.51 -22.24 -14.26
C ALA A 185 11.69 -22.07 -13.29
N ARG A 186 12.74 -22.88 -13.39
CA ARG A 186 13.95 -22.73 -12.54
C ARG A 186 14.66 -21.41 -12.81
N VAL A 187 14.75 -20.98 -14.07
CA VAL A 187 15.33 -19.67 -14.41
C VAL A 187 14.48 -18.55 -13.82
N GLY A 188 13.14 -18.68 -13.90
CA GLY A 188 12.20 -17.76 -13.26
C GLY A 188 12.35 -17.70 -11.74
N GLU A 189 12.59 -18.83 -11.08
CA GLU A 189 12.83 -18.91 -9.64
C GLU A 189 14.02 -18.05 -9.21
N TRP A 190 15.13 -18.11 -9.94
CA TRP A 190 16.29 -17.25 -9.70
C TRP A 190 15.96 -15.77 -9.90
N PHE A 191 15.23 -15.44 -10.96
CA PHE A 191 14.81 -14.05 -11.22
C PHE A 191 13.94 -13.50 -10.09
N ILE A 192 12.99 -14.30 -9.60
CA ILE A 192 12.13 -13.97 -8.46
C ILE A 192 12.96 -13.82 -7.18
N ALA A 193 13.86 -14.76 -6.89
CA ALA A 193 14.71 -14.72 -5.70
C ALA A 193 15.59 -13.48 -5.65
N VAL A 194 16.23 -13.12 -6.78
CA VAL A 194 17.03 -11.89 -6.90
C VAL A 194 16.16 -10.65 -6.73
N THR A 195 15.00 -10.60 -7.40
CA THR A 195 14.08 -9.46 -7.32
C THR A 195 13.60 -9.23 -5.88
N PHE A 196 13.13 -10.29 -5.20
CA PHE A 196 12.75 -10.20 -3.80
C PHE A 196 13.92 -9.85 -2.88
N GLY A 197 15.12 -10.36 -3.16
CA GLY A 197 16.33 -9.99 -2.42
C GLY A 197 16.63 -8.50 -2.51
N VAL A 198 16.55 -7.91 -3.72
CA VAL A 198 16.74 -6.46 -3.93
C VAL A 198 15.65 -5.65 -3.25
N LEU A 199 14.37 -6.04 -3.39
CA LEU A 199 13.25 -5.37 -2.74
C LEU A 199 13.38 -5.40 -1.21
N PHE A 200 13.72 -6.56 -0.65
CA PHE A 200 13.95 -6.72 0.78
C PHE A 200 15.11 -5.86 1.26
N ALA A 201 16.25 -5.88 0.56
CA ALA A 201 17.41 -5.06 0.90
C ALA A 201 17.06 -3.56 0.85
N GLY A 202 16.30 -3.13 -0.16
CA GLY A 202 15.84 -1.75 -0.30
C GLY A 202 14.92 -1.31 0.86
N VAL A 203 13.93 -2.13 1.20
CA VAL A 203 13.02 -1.86 2.34
C VAL A 203 13.79 -1.88 3.66
N TYR A 204 14.70 -2.84 3.85
CA TYR A 204 15.54 -2.91 5.04
C TYR A 204 16.42 -1.68 5.20
N LEU A 205 17.09 -1.25 4.11
CA LEU A 205 17.93 -0.06 4.12
C LEU A 205 17.09 1.19 4.42
N ALA A 206 15.93 1.34 3.79
CA ALA A 206 15.02 2.45 4.06
C ALA A 206 14.54 2.49 5.52
N ALA A 207 14.21 1.33 6.10
CA ALA A 207 13.84 1.22 7.50
C ALA A 207 15.02 1.55 8.43
N ALA A 208 16.22 1.05 8.13
CA ALA A 208 17.43 1.32 8.90
C ALA A 208 17.83 2.79 8.86
N THR A 209 17.75 3.44 7.70
CA THR A 209 18.03 4.88 7.56
C THR A 209 16.98 5.72 8.29
N ALA A 210 15.70 5.36 8.22
CA ALA A 210 14.64 6.04 8.97
C ALA A 210 14.82 5.89 10.49
N LEU A 211 15.26 4.72 10.96
CA LEU A 211 15.58 4.48 12.38
C LEU A 211 16.79 5.31 12.80
N ALA A 212 17.87 5.32 12.01
CA ALA A 212 19.06 6.12 12.28
C ALA A 212 18.73 7.62 12.35
N ALA A 213 17.88 8.11 11.44
CA ALA A 213 17.41 9.51 11.46
C ALA A 213 16.59 9.81 12.72
N SER A 214 15.72 8.89 13.14
CA SER A 214 14.94 9.02 14.38
C SER A 214 15.85 9.07 15.61
N VAL A 215 16.84 8.17 15.71
CA VAL A 215 17.82 8.15 16.81
C VAL A 215 18.67 9.42 16.83
N ASN A 216 19.14 9.89 15.66
CA ASN A 216 19.86 11.14 15.56
C ASN A 216 19.01 12.31 16.06
N THR A 217 17.72 12.35 15.70
CA THR A 217 16.80 13.39 16.17
C THR A 217 16.65 13.36 17.70
N LEU A 218 16.54 12.17 18.30
CA LEU A 218 16.53 12.02 19.76
C LEU A 218 17.82 12.53 20.40
N TRP A 219 18.97 12.16 19.83
CA TRP A 219 20.29 12.56 20.32
C TRP A 219 20.47 14.09 20.28
N GLN A 220 20.14 14.72 19.15
CA GLN A 220 20.21 16.18 18.99
C GLN A 220 19.29 16.89 19.99
N PHE A 221 18.10 16.35 20.24
CA PHE A 221 17.18 16.92 21.23
C PHE A 221 17.72 16.81 22.67
N VAL A 222 18.36 15.69 23.02
CA VAL A 222 19.01 15.52 24.34
C VAL A 222 20.17 16.48 24.51
N LEU A 223 21.03 16.65 23.50
CA LEU A 223 22.13 17.61 23.54
C LEU A 223 21.63 19.04 23.73
N LEU A 224 20.48 19.39 23.16
CA LEU A 224 19.86 20.70 23.33
C LEU A 224 19.37 20.96 24.76
N LEU A 225 19.01 19.90 25.50
CA LEU A 225 18.54 19.99 26.89
C LEU A 225 19.67 20.02 27.91
N LEU A 226 20.87 19.58 27.55
CA LEU A 226 22.03 19.63 28.44
C LEU A 226 22.56 21.07 28.52
N PRO A 227 22.75 21.63 29.72
CA PRO A 227 23.41 22.92 29.86
C PRO A 227 24.87 22.82 29.38
N HIS A 228 25.30 23.80 28.59
CA HIS A 228 26.71 23.99 28.24
C HIS A 228 27.54 24.44 29.44
#